data_AF-A0A7Y5A0X4-F1
#
_entry.id   AF-A0A7Y5A0X4-F1
#
_cell.length_a   1.000
_cell.length_b   1.000
_cell.length_c   1.000
_cell.angle_alpha   90.00
_cell.angle_beta   90.00
_cell.angle_gamma   90.00
#
_symmetry.space_group_name_H-M   'P 1'
#
loop_
_entity.id
_entity.type
_entity.pdbx_description
1 polymer ?
#
loop_
_entity_poly.entity_id
_entity_poly.type
_entity_poly.pdbx_seq_one_letter_code
_entity_poly.pdbx_strand_id
1 'polypeptide(L)'
;MKYLVLAWLAIAQISFTQIAVAEENITLKTEIPTEEQAFVKAINSFTKAEIIEQFGEPAKADDVKIKGSGKVVASIWLYHFINTAADGAYYETTELDFIDDKVVMVAFLNNDGAEGPESGKQYEFPQ
;
A
#
# COMPACT_ATOMS: atom_id res chain seq x y z
N MET A 1 -8.39 69.21 33.27
CA MET A 1 -8.38 67.78 33.63
C MET A 1 -9.80 67.36 33.97
N LYS A 2 -10.42 66.27 33.50
CA LYS A 2 -10.10 65.28 32.43
C LYS A 2 -8.77 64.53 32.52
N TYR A 3 -8.71 63.36 31.88
CA TYR A 3 -7.55 62.45 31.79
C TYR A 3 -7.01 61.91 33.12
N LEU A 4 -7.85 61.27 33.95
CA LEU A 4 -7.37 60.44 35.07
C LEU A 4 -8.34 59.34 35.58
N VAL A 5 -9.27 58.88 34.73
CA VAL A 5 -10.09 57.67 34.99
C VAL A 5 -10.33 56.95 33.65
N LEU A 6 -9.29 56.32 33.10
CA LEU A 6 -9.37 55.48 31.89
C LEU A 6 -8.15 54.56 31.76
N ALA A 7 -7.81 53.91 32.86
CA ALA A 7 -6.98 52.72 32.91
C ALA A 7 -7.74 51.69 33.77
N TRP A 8 -7.48 50.39 33.56
CA TRP A 8 -8.16 49.25 34.20
C TRP A 8 -9.50 48.78 33.59
N LEU A 9 -9.57 48.64 32.25
CA LEU A 9 -10.40 47.60 31.63
C LEU A 9 -9.88 47.16 30.24
N ALA A 10 -8.65 46.68 30.19
CA ALA A 10 -8.02 46.15 28.97
C ALA A 10 -7.11 44.95 29.27
N ILE A 11 -7.62 44.01 30.08
CA ILE A 11 -7.02 42.70 30.34
C ILE A 11 -8.12 41.66 30.07
N ALA A 12 -7.73 40.51 29.51
CA ALA A 12 -8.59 39.35 29.20
C ALA A 12 -9.45 39.42 27.92
N GLN A 13 -8.83 39.72 26.76
CA GLN A 13 -9.18 39.06 25.48
C GLN A 13 -7.92 38.73 24.65
N ILE A 14 -7.00 37.94 25.23
CA ILE A 14 -6.06 37.15 24.42
C ILE A 14 -6.79 35.86 24.08
N SER A 15 -7.47 35.86 22.93
CA SER A 15 -8.13 34.65 22.42
C SER A 15 -7.07 33.56 22.18
N PHE A 16 -7.31 32.38 22.75
CA PHE A 16 -6.52 31.18 22.49
C PHE A 16 -6.61 30.82 21.01
N THR A 17 -5.63 31.25 20.20
CA THR A 17 -5.31 30.57 18.94
C THR A 17 -4.54 29.31 19.28
N GLN A 18 -5.28 28.22 19.51
CA GLN A 18 -4.70 26.89 19.40
C GLN A 18 -4.31 26.71 17.93
N ILE A 19 -3.04 26.96 17.62
CA ILE A 19 -2.42 26.39 16.43
C ILE A 19 -2.45 24.89 16.67
N ALA A 20 -3.45 24.22 16.07
CA ALA A 20 -3.39 22.79 15.87
C ALA A 20 -2.22 22.55 14.93
N VAL A 21 -1.04 22.30 15.51
CA VAL A 21 0.04 21.63 14.80
C VAL A 21 -0.53 20.26 14.49
N ALA A 22 -1.01 20.09 13.26
CA ALA A 22 -1.11 18.77 12.70
C ALA A 22 0.31 18.21 12.77
N GLU A 23 0.52 17.20 13.61
CA GLU A 23 1.64 16.31 13.41
C GLU A 23 1.43 15.68 12.04
N GLU A 24 2.03 16.28 11.02
CA GLU A 24 2.51 15.51 9.89
C GLU A 24 3.42 14.44 10.49
N ASN A 25 2.82 13.28 10.77
CA ASN A 25 3.53 12.03 10.63
C ASN A 25 3.98 12.02 9.17
N ILE A 26 5.15 12.61 8.93
CA ILE A 26 6.00 12.29 7.79
C ILE A 26 6.46 10.86 8.05
N THR A 27 5.52 9.92 7.87
CA THR A 27 5.82 8.55 7.55
C THR A 27 6.69 8.65 6.31
N LEU A 28 8.00 8.55 6.51
CA LEU A 28 8.97 8.55 5.42
C LEU A 28 8.54 7.41 4.51
N LYS A 29 7.92 7.78 3.39
CA LYS A 29 7.22 6.84 2.54
C LYS A 29 8.30 6.03 1.83
N THR A 30 8.63 4.89 2.42
CA THR A 30 9.67 3.99 1.90
C THR A 30 9.20 3.54 0.52
N GLU A 31 9.89 3.98 -0.53
CA GLU A 31 9.61 3.50 -1.88
C GLU A 31 9.75 1.98 -1.90
N ILE A 32 8.80 1.29 -2.55
CA ILE A 32 8.85 -0.14 -2.76
C ILE A 32 10.02 -0.41 -3.73
N PRO A 33 11.08 -1.13 -3.32
CA PRO A 33 12.26 -1.30 -4.15
C PRO A 33 11.99 -2.28 -5.30
N THR A 34 12.44 -1.99 -6.51
CA THR A 34 12.14 -2.80 -7.71
C THR A 34 13.12 -3.94 -7.98
N GLU A 35 14.30 -3.95 -7.36
CA GLU A 35 15.22 -5.09 -7.42
C GLU A 35 14.61 -6.32 -6.72
N GLU A 36 14.52 -7.45 -7.41
CA GLU A 36 13.90 -8.72 -6.97
C GLU A 36 14.12 -9.04 -5.48
N GLN A 37 15.39 -9.08 -5.06
CA GLN A 37 15.80 -9.48 -3.72
C GLN A 37 15.52 -8.42 -2.65
N ALA A 38 15.34 -7.15 -3.04
CA ALA A 38 14.89 -6.09 -2.14
C ALA A 38 13.36 -6.05 -2.06
N PHE A 39 12.69 -6.23 -3.20
CA PHE A 39 11.22 -6.29 -3.31
C PHE A 39 10.63 -7.37 -2.41
N VAL A 40 11.11 -8.62 -2.55
CA VAL A 40 10.63 -9.77 -1.74
C VAL A 40 10.79 -9.53 -0.23
N LYS A 41 11.84 -8.81 0.20
CA LYS A 41 12.07 -8.49 1.62
C LYS A 41 11.16 -7.39 2.18
N ALA A 42 10.62 -6.52 1.32
CA ALA A 42 9.92 -5.32 1.73
C ALA A 42 8.40 -5.37 1.44
N ILE A 43 7.98 -6.04 0.36
CA ILE A 43 6.63 -5.93 -0.21
C ILE A 43 5.51 -6.30 0.77
N ASN A 44 5.74 -7.27 1.68
CA ASN A 44 4.74 -7.70 2.66
C ASN A 44 4.36 -6.61 3.69
N SER A 45 5.19 -5.57 3.82
CA SER A 45 4.96 -4.47 4.75
C SER A 45 3.93 -3.48 4.20
N PHE A 46 3.82 -3.37 2.89
CA PHE A 46 2.91 -2.46 2.18
C PHE A 46 1.49 -3.01 2.09
N THR A 47 0.52 -2.10 1.95
CA THR A 47 -0.90 -2.37 1.68
C THR A 47 -1.17 -2.39 0.18
N LYS A 48 -2.32 -2.90 -0.25
CA LYS A 48 -2.77 -2.80 -1.64
C LYS A 48 -2.82 -1.35 -2.14
N ALA A 49 -3.23 -0.43 -1.27
CA ALA A 49 -3.31 1.00 -1.60
C ALA A 49 -1.91 1.61 -1.86
N GLU A 50 -0.91 1.30 -1.04
CA GLU A 50 0.46 1.78 -1.24
C GLU A 50 1.11 1.19 -2.49
N ILE A 51 0.82 -0.09 -2.80
CA ILE A 51 1.26 -0.76 -4.03
C ILE A 51 0.64 -0.08 -5.27
N ILE A 52 -0.67 0.19 -5.25
CA ILE A 52 -1.36 0.92 -6.34
C ILE A 52 -0.80 2.34 -6.49
N GLU A 53 -0.53 3.05 -5.39
CA GLU A 53 -0.06 4.43 -5.47
C GLU A 53 1.33 4.54 -6.11
N GLN A 54 2.17 3.49 -6.03
CA GLN A 54 3.49 3.47 -6.65
C GLN A 54 3.51 2.84 -8.06
N PHE A 55 2.79 1.74 -8.28
CA PHE A 55 2.85 0.97 -9.55
C PHE A 55 1.61 1.11 -10.45
N GLY A 56 0.57 1.81 -9.97
CA GLY A 56 -0.73 1.88 -10.64
C GLY A 56 -1.61 0.65 -10.35
N GLU A 57 -2.75 0.55 -11.04
CA GLU A 57 -3.57 -0.66 -10.99
C GLU A 57 -2.86 -1.85 -11.66
N PRO A 58 -3.04 -3.09 -11.19
CA PRO A 58 -2.45 -4.26 -11.83
C PRO A 58 -3.05 -4.50 -13.21
N ALA A 59 -2.27 -5.12 -14.11
CA ALA A 59 -2.75 -5.52 -15.44
C ALA A 59 -3.88 -6.56 -15.37
N LYS A 60 -3.90 -7.36 -14.29
CA LYS A 60 -4.98 -8.31 -13.96
C LYS A 60 -5.12 -8.45 -12.45
N ALA A 61 -6.36 -8.57 -11.96
CA ALA A 61 -6.66 -8.86 -10.56
C ALA A 61 -7.78 -9.92 -10.44
N ASP A 62 -7.47 -11.08 -9.87
CA ASP A 62 -8.42 -12.16 -9.59
C ASP A 62 -8.76 -12.20 -8.08
N ASP A 63 -10.00 -11.88 -7.71
CA ASP A 63 -10.46 -11.83 -6.31
C ASP A 63 -11.16 -13.12 -5.83
N VAL A 64 -10.78 -13.61 -4.66
CA VAL A 64 -11.51 -14.65 -3.91
C VAL A 64 -12.42 -13.98 -2.87
N LYS A 65 -13.74 -14.18 -3.01
CA LYS A 65 -14.77 -13.56 -2.17
C LYS A 65 -15.53 -14.58 -1.31
N ILE A 66 -15.79 -14.25 -0.05
CA ILE A 66 -16.69 -15.03 0.81
C ILE A 66 -18.13 -14.93 0.26
N LYS A 67 -18.75 -16.09 0.01
CA LYS A 67 -20.16 -16.18 -0.42
C LYS A 67 -21.08 -15.49 0.60
N GLY A 68 -21.96 -14.61 0.12
CA GLY A 68 -22.98 -13.93 0.94
C GLY A 68 -22.54 -12.66 1.65
N SER A 69 -21.23 -12.41 1.84
CA SER A 69 -20.73 -11.14 2.40
C SER A 69 -20.10 -10.22 1.35
N GLY A 70 -19.60 -10.78 0.24
CA GLY A 70 -18.86 -10.03 -0.78
C GLY A 70 -17.45 -9.60 -0.34
N LYS A 71 -17.03 -9.89 0.90
CA LYS A 71 -15.68 -9.59 1.39
C LYS A 71 -14.65 -10.37 0.57
N VAL A 72 -13.71 -9.66 -0.03
CA VAL A 72 -12.47 -10.24 -0.57
C VAL A 72 -11.61 -10.76 0.58
N VAL A 73 -11.08 -11.96 0.45
CA VAL A 73 -10.18 -12.59 1.44
C VAL A 73 -8.83 -12.97 0.86
N ALA A 74 -8.74 -13.16 -0.45
CA ALA A 74 -7.49 -13.29 -1.17
C ALA A 74 -7.62 -12.60 -2.54
N SER A 75 -6.50 -12.15 -3.10
CA SER A 75 -6.43 -11.66 -4.48
C SER A 75 -5.11 -12.11 -5.11
N ILE A 76 -5.13 -12.41 -6.40
CA ILE A 76 -3.92 -12.60 -7.23
C ILE A 76 -3.81 -11.40 -8.16
N TRP A 77 -2.74 -10.62 -8.07
CA TRP A 77 -2.51 -9.44 -8.91
C TRP A 77 -1.29 -9.63 -9.80
N LEU A 78 -1.43 -9.32 -11.10
CA LEU A 78 -0.33 -9.37 -12.07
C LEU A 78 0.08 -7.95 -12.47
N TYR A 79 1.35 -7.63 -12.26
CA TYR A 79 1.99 -6.40 -12.75
C TYR A 79 3.01 -6.73 -13.83
N HIS A 80 3.09 -5.91 -14.87
CA HIS A 80 4.07 -6.08 -15.94
C HIS A 80 5.27 -5.15 -15.78
N PHE A 81 6.48 -5.68 -15.94
CA PHE A 81 7.76 -4.93 -15.95
C PHE A 81 8.02 -4.02 -14.72
N ILE A 82 7.52 -4.37 -13.53
CA ILE A 82 7.78 -3.59 -12.30
C ILE A 82 9.06 -3.99 -11.55
N ASN A 83 9.60 -5.19 -11.81
CA ASN A 83 10.75 -5.73 -11.09
C ASN A 83 11.89 -6.17 -12.00
N THR A 84 13.12 -6.03 -11.51
CA THR A 84 14.35 -6.43 -12.20
C THR A 84 15.11 -7.52 -11.45
N ALA A 85 15.65 -8.48 -12.21
CA ALA A 85 16.62 -9.46 -11.74
C ALA A 85 17.99 -8.81 -11.43
N ALA A 86 18.92 -9.59 -10.88
CA ALA A 86 20.24 -9.11 -10.44
C ALA A 86 21.16 -8.59 -11.57
N ASP A 87 20.88 -8.91 -12.84
CA ASP A 87 21.57 -8.37 -14.02
C ASP A 87 20.89 -7.11 -14.59
N GLY A 88 19.78 -6.67 -13.99
CA GLY A 88 18.97 -5.54 -14.44
C GLY A 88 17.94 -5.88 -15.53
N ALA A 89 17.82 -7.15 -15.95
CA ALA A 89 16.74 -7.57 -16.84
C ALA A 89 15.39 -7.49 -16.10
N TYR A 90 14.36 -6.96 -16.77
CA TYR A 90 13.01 -6.94 -16.23
C TYR A 90 12.37 -8.33 -16.32
N TYR A 91 11.61 -8.68 -15.28
CA TYR A 91 10.61 -9.73 -15.39
C TYR A 91 9.41 -9.23 -16.19
N GLU A 92 8.88 -10.06 -17.09
CA GLU A 92 7.70 -9.71 -17.89
C GLU A 92 6.49 -9.54 -16.98
N THR A 93 6.28 -10.48 -16.04
CA THR A 93 5.21 -10.41 -15.04
C THR A 93 5.75 -10.61 -13.62
N THR A 94 5.23 -9.84 -12.68
CA THR A 94 5.31 -10.10 -11.24
C THR A 94 3.90 -10.38 -10.72
N GLU A 95 3.71 -11.58 -10.18
CA GLU A 95 2.50 -12.03 -9.51
C GLU A 95 2.60 -11.74 -8.00
N LEU A 96 1.59 -11.08 -7.45
CA LEU A 96 1.45 -10.76 -6.04
C LEU A 96 0.20 -11.45 -5.48
N ASP A 97 0.44 -12.41 -4.60
CA ASP A 97 -0.61 -13.15 -3.90
C ASP A 97 -0.91 -12.51 -2.56
N PHE A 98 -2.15 -12.10 -2.35
CA PHE A 98 -2.62 -11.41 -1.16
C PHE A 98 -3.51 -12.29 -0.30
N ILE A 99 -3.37 -12.17 1.03
CA ILE A 99 -4.41 -12.52 2.00
C ILE A 99 -4.85 -11.22 2.68
N ASP A 100 -6.16 -10.96 2.66
CA ASP A 100 -6.78 -9.66 2.96
C ASP A 100 -6.09 -8.51 2.18
N ASP A 101 -5.16 -7.80 2.83
CA ASP A 101 -4.46 -6.59 2.36
C ASP A 101 -2.92 -6.71 2.46
N LYS A 102 -2.39 -7.93 2.61
CA LYS A 102 -0.95 -8.18 2.72
C LYS A 102 -0.48 -9.22 1.70
N VAL A 103 0.64 -8.93 1.05
CA VAL A 103 1.31 -9.88 0.14
C VAL A 103 1.91 -11.02 0.97
N VAL A 104 1.56 -12.25 0.61
CA VAL A 104 2.03 -13.49 1.27
C VAL A 104 2.95 -14.31 0.36
N MET A 105 2.87 -14.14 -0.96
CA MET A 105 3.75 -14.77 -1.94
C MET A 105 3.99 -13.81 -3.10
N VAL A 106 5.17 -13.92 -3.71
CA VAL A 106 5.58 -13.23 -4.93
C VAL A 106 6.09 -14.28 -5.90
N ALA A 107 5.69 -14.22 -7.16
CA ALA A 107 6.31 -14.98 -8.24
C ALA A 107 6.73 -14.06 -9.39
N PHE A 108 7.86 -14.39 -10.01
CA PHE A 108 8.43 -13.66 -11.13
C PHE A 108 8.39 -14.55 -12.38
N LEU A 109 7.80 -14.04 -13.46
CA LEU A 109 7.56 -14.79 -14.69
C LEU A 109 8.19 -14.08 -15.90
N ASN A 110 8.71 -14.90 -16.82
CA ASN A 110 9.23 -14.46 -18.13
C ASN A 110 8.21 -14.77 -19.24
N ASN A 111 6.94 -14.49 -18.94
CA ASN A 111 5.79 -14.52 -19.84
C ASN A 111 4.78 -13.44 -19.41
N ASP A 112 3.70 -13.26 -20.16
CA ASP A 112 2.65 -12.26 -19.92
C ASP A 112 1.70 -12.57 -18.75
N GLY A 113 1.87 -13.71 -18.07
CA GLY A 113 0.98 -14.19 -17.01
C GLY A 113 -0.36 -14.76 -17.52
N ALA A 114 -0.53 -14.96 -18.84
CA ALA A 114 -1.69 -15.66 -19.40
C ALA A 114 -1.63 -17.18 -19.18
N GLU A 115 -0.43 -17.73 -19.00
CA GLU A 115 -0.19 -19.09 -18.50
C GLU A 115 -0.53 -19.20 -17.01
N GLY A 116 -1.83 -19.03 -16.68
CA GLY A 116 -2.35 -19.37 -15.37
C GLY A 116 -2.16 -20.87 -15.06
N PRO A 117 -2.36 -21.31 -13.81
CA PRO A 117 -2.15 -22.71 -13.43
C PRO A 117 -3.09 -23.63 -14.23
N GLU A 118 -2.55 -24.31 -15.24
CA GLU A 118 -3.32 -25.26 -16.04
C GLU A 118 -3.93 -26.34 -15.14
N SER A 119 -5.25 -26.29 -14.98
CA SER A 119 -6.10 -27.35 -14.46
C SER A 119 -5.68 -28.00 -13.13
N GLY A 120 -6.25 -27.53 -12.02
CA GLY A 120 -6.63 -28.45 -10.94
C GLY A 120 -5.67 -28.59 -9.75
N LYS A 121 -4.83 -27.58 -9.45
CA LYS A 121 -4.17 -27.49 -8.13
C LYS A 121 -5.20 -27.13 -7.05
N GLN A 122 -5.92 -28.12 -6.53
CA GLN A 122 -6.63 -27.97 -5.26
C GLN A 122 -5.62 -27.82 -4.13
N TYR A 123 -5.73 -26.74 -3.36
CA TYR A 123 -5.04 -26.63 -2.07
C TYR A 123 -5.75 -27.52 -1.04
N GLU A 124 -5.05 -28.52 -0.52
CA GLU A 124 -5.51 -29.30 0.63
C GLU A 124 -5.14 -28.57 1.92
N PHE A 125 -6.08 -28.50 2.88
CA PHE A 125 -5.79 -27.97 4.21
C PHE A 125 -4.97 -28.99 5.02
N PRO A 126 -3.92 -28.56 5.75
CA PRO A 126 -3.25 -29.42 6.72
C PRO A 126 -4.24 -29.91 7.81
N GLN A 127 -4.13 -31.18 8.20
CA GLN A 127 -4.85 -31.77 9.34
C GLN A 127 -4.02 -31.65 10.63
#